data_AF-A0A2D4GTA4-F1
#
_entry.id   AF-A0A2D4GTA4-F1
#
_cell.length_a   1.000
_cell.length_b   1.000
_cell.length_c   1.000
_cell.angle_alpha   90.00
_cell.angle_beta   90.00
_cell.angle_gamma   90.00
#
_symmetry.space_group_name_H-M   'P 1'
#
loop_
_entity.id
_entity.type
_entity.pdbx_description
1 polymer ?
#
loop_
_entity_poly.entity_id
_entity_poly.type
_entity_poly.pdbx_seq_one_letter_code
_entity_poly.pdbx_strand_id
1 'polypeptide(L)'
;LLEMVASNGRTLFKLFQHPSMAIVKGAGLVMKAIIEEGDKEIATKMQELALSEGALPRHLHTAMFTISTDQRMRTNRQLSRHLVGLWTAENTTALNLLKRILPSGLLAYLDNNDPVPEK
;
A
#
# COMPACT_ATOMS: atom_id res chain seq x y z
N LEU A 1 11.65 19.22 4.59
CA LEU A 1 12.39 18.05 4.06
C LEU A 1 11.46 17.05 3.37
N LEU A 2 10.39 16.57 4.00
CA LEU A 2 9.44 15.63 3.39
C LEU A 2 8.77 16.19 2.11
N GLU A 3 8.46 17.48 2.08
CA GLU A 3 7.93 18.17 0.90
C GLU A 3 8.87 18.14 -0.32
N MET A 4 10.20 18.30 -0.09
CA MET A 4 11.20 18.20 -1.15
C MET A 4 11.38 16.76 -1.68
N VAL A 5 11.09 15.75 -0.86
CA VAL A 5 11.11 14.35 -1.30
C VAL A 5 9.83 14.03 -2.09
N ALA A 6 8.69 14.58 -1.66
CA ALA A 6 7.41 14.42 -2.35
C ALA A 6 7.35 15.14 -3.70
N SER A 7 8.07 16.24 -3.90
CA SER A 7 8.22 16.86 -5.22
C SER A 7 8.87 15.93 -6.24
N ASN A 8 9.67 14.97 -5.77
CA ASN A 8 10.25 13.86 -6.54
C ASN A 8 9.45 12.55 -6.40
N GLY A 9 8.17 12.62 -5.99
CA GLY A 9 7.37 11.46 -5.62
C GLY A 9 7.36 10.33 -6.65
N ARG A 10 7.32 10.65 -7.95
CA ARG A 10 7.41 9.64 -9.03
C ARG A 10 8.73 8.86 -9.01
N THR A 11 9.84 9.53 -8.70
CA THR A 11 11.15 8.90 -8.57
C THR A 11 11.19 7.94 -7.38
N LEU A 12 10.53 8.29 -6.26
CA LEU A 12 10.39 7.39 -5.11
C LEU A 12 9.67 6.09 -5.49
N PHE A 13 8.61 6.16 -6.31
CA PHE A 13 7.89 4.97 -6.76
C PHE A 13 8.74 4.04 -7.67
N LYS A 14 9.67 4.59 -8.45
CA LYS A 14 10.62 3.78 -9.23
C LYS A 14 11.51 2.91 -8.33
N LEU A 15 11.80 3.34 -7.10
CA LEU A 15 12.64 2.58 -6.16
C LEU A 15 11.98 1.25 -5.73
N PHE A 16 10.65 1.15 -5.78
CA PHE A 16 9.96 -0.11 -5.49
C PHE A 16 10.19 -1.20 -6.56
N GLN A 17 10.69 -0.82 -7.75
CA GLN A 17 11.02 -1.73 -8.83
C GLN A 17 12.49 -2.16 -8.82
N HIS A 18 13.29 -1.63 -7.89
CA HIS A 18 14.72 -1.88 -7.85
C HIS A 18 15.04 -3.32 -7.40
N PRO A 19 16.03 -4.03 -7.99
CA PRO A 19 16.36 -5.41 -7.64
C PRO A 19 16.87 -5.57 -6.20
N SER A 20 17.49 -4.52 -5.65
CA SER A 20 17.94 -4.51 -4.25
C SER A 20 16.77 -4.30 -3.28
N MET A 21 16.50 -5.32 -2.46
CA MET A 21 15.52 -5.25 -1.37
C MET A 21 15.85 -4.20 -0.31
N ALA A 22 17.12 -3.84 -0.13
CA ALA A 22 17.48 -2.75 0.79
C ALA A 22 16.92 -1.41 0.30
N ILE A 23 16.98 -1.16 -1.02
CA ILE A 23 16.43 0.06 -1.63
C ILE A 23 14.90 0.07 -1.54
N VAL A 24 14.24 -1.04 -1.85
CA VAL A 24 12.78 -1.18 -1.73
C VAL A 24 12.32 -0.91 -0.29
N LYS A 25 13.01 -1.47 0.70
CA LYS A 25 12.71 -1.24 2.12
C LYS A 25 12.93 0.21 2.53
N GLY A 26 14.06 0.81 2.13
CA GLY A 26 14.34 2.22 2.39
C GLY A 26 13.27 3.14 1.83
N ALA A 27 12.87 2.93 0.56
CA ALA A 27 11.79 3.66 -0.08
C ALA A 27 10.45 3.50 0.65
N GLY A 28 10.16 2.28 1.13
CA GLY A 28 8.95 2.01 1.92
C GLY A 28 8.93 2.72 3.27
N LEU A 29 10.08 2.79 3.98
CA LEU A 29 10.19 3.54 5.23
C LEU A 29 10.04 5.05 5.01
N VAL A 30 10.64 5.57 3.94
CA VAL A 30 10.47 6.98 3.56
C VAL A 30 9.02 7.29 3.20
N MET A 31 8.36 6.42 2.42
CA MET A 31 6.94 6.57 2.09
C MET A 31 6.06 6.59 3.35
N LYS A 32 6.32 5.67 4.30
CA LYS A 32 5.63 5.63 5.59
C LYS A 32 5.75 6.97 6.32
N ALA A 33 6.98 7.47 6.47
CA ALA A 33 7.22 8.75 7.13
C ALA A 33 6.52 9.92 6.41
N ILE A 34 6.50 9.93 5.08
CA ILE A 34 5.80 10.99 4.32
C ILE A 34 4.29 10.97 4.58
N ILE A 35 3.66 9.79 4.66
CA ILE A 35 2.20 9.67 4.85
C ILE A 35 1.81 9.94 6.30
N GLU A 36 2.58 9.46 7.27
CA GLU A 36 2.23 9.56 8.69
C GLU A 36 2.64 10.89 9.33
N GLU A 37 3.76 11.47 8.90
CA GLU A 37 4.35 12.67 9.54
C GLU A 37 4.35 13.90 8.62
N GLY A 38 4.05 13.73 7.33
CA GLY A 38 3.97 14.83 6.37
C GLY A 38 2.64 15.59 6.43
N ASP A 39 2.60 16.74 5.78
CA ASP A 39 1.36 17.50 5.64
C ASP A 39 0.29 16.71 4.89
N LYS A 40 -0.98 16.89 5.27
CA LYS A 40 -2.11 16.15 4.70
C LYS A 40 -2.17 16.24 3.17
N GLU A 41 -1.86 17.41 2.61
CA GLU A 41 -1.80 17.62 1.16
C GLU A 41 -0.74 16.74 0.49
N ILE A 42 0.46 16.68 1.09
CA ILE A 42 1.57 15.85 0.60
C ILE A 42 1.21 14.37 0.70
N ALA A 43 0.68 13.93 1.85
CA ALA A 43 0.26 12.56 2.06
C ALA A 43 -0.77 12.14 1.01
N THR A 44 -1.82 12.95 0.81
CA THR A 44 -2.89 12.71 -0.18
C THR A 44 -2.31 12.56 -1.59
N LYS A 45 -1.43 13.50 -1.99
CA LYS A 45 -0.76 13.45 -3.29
C LYS A 45 0.07 12.17 -3.48
N MET A 46 0.76 11.71 -2.43
CA MET A 46 1.54 10.47 -2.50
C MET A 46 0.65 9.24 -2.62
N GLN A 47 -0.52 9.21 -1.96
CA GLN A 47 -1.49 8.12 -2.12
C GLN A 47 -2.08 8.08 -3.54
N GLU A 48 -2.37 9.25 -4.15
CA GLU A 48 -2.83 9.34 -5.54
C GLU A 48 -1.75 8.90 -6.54
N LEU A 49 -0.49 9.26 -6.29
CA LEU A 49 0.63 8.79 -7.09
C LEU A 49 0.82 7.28 -6.96
N ALA A 50 0.56 6.67 -5.80
CA ALA A 50 0.65 5.22 -5.64
C ALA A 50 -0.31 4.46 -6.57
N LEU A 51 -1.49 5.05 -6.86
CA LEU A 51 -2.42 4.54 -7.86
C LEU A 51 -1.88 4.77 -9.28
N SER A 52 -1.47 6.00 -9.57
CA SER A 52 -1.05 6.42 -10.91
C SER A 52 0.20 5.70 -11.41
N GLU A 53 1.15 5.43 -10.52
CA GLU A 53 2.41 4.72 -10.81
C GLU A 53 2.25 3.18 -10.71
N GLY A 54 1.04 2.68 -10.44
CA GLY A 54 0.77 1.24 -10.32
C GLY A 54 1.39 0.57 -9.09
N ALA A 55 1.89 1.35 -8.13
CA ALA A 55 2.52 0.82 -6.92
C ALA A 55 1.52 0.11 -6.01
N LEU A 56 0.32 0.67 -5.84
CA LEU A 56 -0.74 0.05 -5.03
C LEU A 56 -1.08 -1.37 -5.52
N PRO A 57 -1.50 -1.63 -6.78
CA PRO A 57 -1.84 -2.98 -7.22
C PRO A 57 -0.63 -3.95 -7.16
N ARG A 58 0.59 -3.47 -7.41
CA ARG A 58 1.82 -4.28 -7.31
C ARG A 58 2.10 -4.74 -5.87
N HIS A 59 1.99 -3.83 -4.91
CA HIS A 59 2.16 -4.15 -3.50
C HIS A 59 0.99 -4.94 -2.95
N LEU A 60 -0.24 -4.72 -3.41
CA LEU A 60 -1.40 -5.53 -3.08
C LEU A 60 -1.19 -6.99 -3.50
N HIS A 61 -0.73 -7.22 -4.74
CA HIS A 61 -0.39 -8.57 -5.21
C HIS A 61 0.70 -9.21 -4.32
N THR A 62 1.76 -8.46 -4.01
CA THR A 62 2.83 -8.93 -3.12
C THR A 62 2.30 -9.27 -1.72
N ALA A 63 1.41 -8.44 -1.17
CA ALA A 63 0.82 -8.59 0.16
C ALA A 63 -0.05 -9.85 0.29
N MET A 64 -0.80 -10.18 -0.77
CA MET A 64 -1.75 -11.31 -0.81
C MET A 64 -1.08 -12.63 -1.23
N PHE A 65 -0.21 -12.61 -2.25
CA PHE A 65 0.23 -13.83 -2.93
C PHE A 65 1.68 -14.24 -2.67
N THR A 66 2.45 -13.48 -1.89
CA THR A 66 3.82 -13.91 -1.53
C THR A 66 3.77 -15.02 -0.47
N ILE A 67 3.94 -16.28 -0.89
CA ILE A 67 4.04 -17.45 -0.02
C ILE A 67 5.49 -17.95 -0.05
N SER A 68 6.23 -17.76 1.04
CA SER A 68 7.62 -18.21 1.15
C SER A 68 8.11 -18.25 2.58
N THR A 69 9.07 -19.15 2.84
CA THR A 69 9.84 -19.26 4.07
C THR A 69 11.03 -18.29 4.10
N ASP A 70 11.46 -17.76 2.94
CA ASP A 70 12.55 -16.78 2.82
C ASP A 70 12.22 -15.51 3.62
N GLN A 71 13.09 -15.17 4.57
CA GLN A 71 12.92 -14.03 5.46
C GLN A 71 12.81 -12.70 4.69
N ARG A 72 13.58 -12.52 3.62
CA ARG A 72 13.57 -11.30 2.79
C ARG A 72 12.21 -11.12 2.15
N MET A 73 11.63 -12.19 1.60
CA MET A 73 10.33 -12.16 0.96
C MET A 73 9.19 -11.96 1.97
N ARG A 74 9.30 -12.55 3.17
CA ARG A 74 8.37 -12.27 4.29
C ARG A 74 8.40 -10.81 4.72
N THR A 75 9.59 -10.21 4.86
CA THR A 75 9.69 -8.78 5.19
C THR A 75 9.08 -7.92 4.08
N ASN A 76 9.34 -8.22 2.81
CA ASN A 76 8.76 -7.46 1.70
C ASN A 76 7.22 -7.55 1.66
N ARG A 77 6.66 -8.73 1.96
CA ARG A 77 5.22 -8.92 2.12
C ARG A 77 4.64 -8.06 3.26
N GLN A 78 5.31 -8.05 4.41
CA GLN A 78 4.86 -7.23 5.55
C GLN A 78 4.90 -5.74 5.23
N LEU A 79 5.99 -5.28 4.61
CA LEU A 79 6.09 -3.89 4.13
C LEU A 79 4.95 -3.56 3.16
N SER A 80 4.71 -4.44 2.18
CA SER A 80 3.66 -4.23 1.18
C SER A 80 2.26 -4.12 1.81
N ARG A 81 1.95 -4.93 2.83
CA ARG A 81 0.67 -4.83 3.57
C ARG A 81 0.52 -3.47 4.24
N HIS A 82 1.58 -2.98 4.86
CA HIS A 82 1.56 -1.70 5.54
C HIS A 82 1.39 -0.55 4.54
N LEU A 83 2.13 -0.56 3.43
CA LEU A 83 2.01 0.44 2.36
C LEU A 83 0.61 0.46 1.74
N VAL A 84 0.00 -0.72 1.51
CA VAL A 84 -1.39 -0.79 1.02
C VAL A 84 -2.34 -0.11 1.99
N GLY A 85 -2.22 -0.36 3.31
CA GLY A 85 -3.06 0.30 4.31
C GLY A 85 -2.87 1.82 4.33
N LEU A 86 -1.63 2.30 4.24
CA LEU A 86 -1.33 3.74 4.18
C LEU A 86 -1.88 4.40 2.92
N TRP A 87 -1.80 3.73 1.76
CA TRP A 87 -2.28 4.30 0.50
C TRP A 87 -3.80 4.28 0.34
N THR A 88 -4.51 3.44 1.10
CA THR A 88 -5.97 3.35 1.05
C THR A 88 -6.66 4.16 2.15
N ALA A 89 -5.94 4.53 3.21
CA ALA A 89 -6.47 5.34 4.31
C ALA A 89 -6.99 6.69 3.80
N GLU A 90 -8.25 7.00 4.11
CA GLU A 90 -8.93 8.24 3.67
C GLU A 90 -8.92 8.47 2.14
N ASN A 91 -8.63 7.44 1.33
CA ASN A 91 -8.53 7.56 -0.12
C ASN A 91 -9.66 6.79 -0.82
N THR A 92 -10.75 7.52 -1.11
CA THR A 92 -11.96 6.97 -1.76
C THR A 92 -11.65 6.34 -3.12
N THR A 93 -10.73 6.91 -3.89
CA THR A 93 -10.35 6.38 -5.22
C THR A 93 -9.66 5.01 -5.09
N ALA A 94 -8.73 4.88 -4.14
CA ALA A 94 -8.07 3.62 -3.84
C ALA A 94 -9.07 2.58 -3.32
N LEU A 95 -9.98 2.98 -2.43
CA LEU A 95 -11.00 2.08 -1.89
C LEU A 95 -11.96 1.58 -3.00
N ASN A 96 -12.36 2.46 -3.93
CA ASN A 96 -13.18 2.07 -5.08
C ASN A 96 -12.45 1.14 -6.05
N LEU A 97 -11.12 1.25 -6.17
CA LEU A 97 -10.33 0.25 -6.88
C LEU A 97 -10.37 -1.10 -6.17
N LEU A 98 -10.16 -1.15 -4.85
CA LEU A 98 -10.21 -2.40 -4.09
C LEU A 98 -11.57 -3.09 -4.21
N LYS A 99 -12.68 -2.34 -4.09
CA LYS A 99 -14.05 -2.87 -4.26
C LYS A 99 -14.29 -3.50 -5.64
N ARG A 100 -13.54 -3.10 -6.67
CA ARG A 100 -13.64 -3.69 -8.02
C ARG A 100 -12.73 -4.90 -8.22
N ILE A 101 -11.67 -5.02 -7.42
CA ILE A 101 -10.71 -6.13 -7.49
C ILE A 101 -11.20 -7.34 -6.67
N LEU A 102 -11.84 -7.08 -5.52
CA LEU A 102 -12.24 -8.13 -4.60
C LEU A 102 -13.56 -8.79 -5.02
N PRO A 103 -13.73 -10.11 -4.77
CA PRO A 103 -14.99 -10.80 -5.03
C PRO A 103 -16.15 -10.17 -4.25
N SER A 104 -17.31 -10.04 -4.88
CA SER A 104 -18.51 -9.46 -4.26
C SER A 104 -18.94 -10.20 -2.98
N GLY A 105 -18.80 -11.53 -2.94
CA GLY A 105 -19.10 -12.31 -1.74
C GLY A 105 -18.19 -11.98 -0.56
N LEU A 106 -16.91 -11.68 -0.81
CA LEU A 106 -15.98 -11.24 0.24
C LEU A 106 -16.37 -9.84 0.75
N LEU A 107 -16.71 -8.92 -0.16
CA LEU A 107 -17.16 -7.58 0.23
C LEU A 107 -18.44 -7.63 1.05
N ALA A 108 -19.44 -8.39 0.60
CA ALA A 108 -20.69 -8.60 1.33
C ALA A 108 -20.44 -9.20 2.73
N TYR A 109 -19.50 -10.15 2.84
CA TYR A 109 -19.11 -10.71 4.12
C TYR A 109 -18.45 -9.68 5.06
N LEU A 110 -17.57 -8.82 4.53
CA LEU A 110 -16.90 -7.77 5.32
C LEU A 110 -17.84 -6.64 5.74
N ASP A 111 -18.87 -6.35 4.94
CA ASP A 111 -19.91 -5.35 5.25
C ASP A 111 -21.02 -5.92 6.15
N ASN A 112 -21.01 -7.23 6.44
CA ASN A 112 -22.02 -7.88 7.25
C ASN A 112 -21.80 -7.62 8.76
N ASN A 113 -22.84 -7.13 9.45
CA ASN A 113 -22.85 -6.90 10.89
C ASN A 113 -23.61 -7.98 11.68
N ASP A 114 -24.02 -9.07 11.01
CA ASP A 114 -24.69 -10.19 11.63
C ASP A 114 -23.80 -10.81 12.72
N PRO A 115 -24.37 -11.26 13.83
CA PRO A 115 -23.62 -11.95 14.86
C PRO A 115 -23.00 -13.24 14.28
N VAL A 116 -21.76 -13.54 14.68
CA VAL A 116 -21.09 -14.79 14.31
C VAL A 116 -21.99 -15.96 14.73
N PRO A 117 -22.35 -16.88 13.83
CA PRO A 117 -23.21 -18.00 14.17
C PRO A 117 -22.65 -18.79 15.35
N GLU A 118 -23.51 -19.12 16.32
CA GLU A 118 -23.16 -20.03 17.42
C GLU A 118 -22.87 -21.43 16.85
N LYS A 119 -21.88 -22.11 17.42
CA LYS A 119 -21.41 -23.43 16.97
C LYS A 119 -22.42 -24.54 17.20
#